data_AF-A0A961H7E2-F1
#
_entry.id   AF-A0A961H7E2-F1
#
_cell.length_a   1.000
_cell.length_b   1.000
_cell.length_c   1.000
_cell.angle_alpha   90.00
_cell.angle_beta   90.00
_cell.angle_gamma   90.00
#
_symmetry.space_group_name_H-M   'P 1'
#
loop_
_entity.id
_entity.type
_entity.pdbx_description
1 polymer ?
#
loop_
_entity_poly.entity_id
_entity_poly.type
_entity_poly.pdbx_seq_one_letter_code
_entity_poly.pdbx_strand_id
1 'polypeptide(L)'
;RGYVRKKGSALVPSFTAFAVVTLLEQHFPDLVDYALTAHMEDDLDRIATGDASSAPWLSSFYFGDGVDSDRPGLKHMVTDIEHIDARAVNSIPIGADANGELIVARVGRYGAYIQRGDDTANIPDDLAPDELTPDKAVELLNTPKERKLGDDPATGKPIYVKNGRFGPYVQLGDHDDETGEKPKMASLFQTMTLERVSLDDALELLSLP
;
A
#
# COMPACT_ATOMS: atom_id res chain seq x y z
N ARG A 1 -0.33 -10.51 -5.67
CA ARG A 1 0.68 -9.42 -5.51
C ARG A 1 0.06 -8.07 -5.10
N GLY A 2 -1.26 -7.86 -5.24
CA GLY A 2 -1.93 -6.68 -4.66
C GLY A 2 -1.75 -5.37 -5.44
N TYR A 3 -1.11 -5.39 -6.61
CA TYR A 3 -0.89 -4.20 -7.44
C TYR A 3 -2.15 -3.72 -8.17
N VAL A 4 -3.01 -4.65 -8.58
CA VAL A 4 -4.21 -4.33 -9.36
C VAL A 4 -5.37 -5.15 -8.83
N ARG A 5 -6.55 -4.54 -8.82
CA ARG A 5 -7.84 -5.19 -8.53
C ARG A 5 -8.81 -4.95 -9.67
N LYS A 6 -9.79 -5.84 -9.81
CA LYS A 6 -10.85 -5.71 -10.82
C LYS A 6 -12.07 -5.02 -10.20
N LYS A 7 -12.55 -3.94 -10.81
CA LYS A 7 -13.81 -3.25 -10.45
C LYS A 7 -14.71 -3.29 -11.69
N GLY A 8 -15.68 -4.21 -11.72
CA GLY A 8 -16.45 -4.50 -12.93
C GLY A 8 -15.56 -5.11 -14.03
N SER A 9 -15.47 -4.46 -15.19
CA SER A 9 -14.55 -4.84 -16.28
C SER A 9 -13.21 -4.11 -16.23
N ALA A 10 -13.06 -3.10 -15.37
CA ALA A 10 -11.86 -2.27 -15.28
C ALA A 10 -10.80 -2.86 -14.34
N LEU A 11 -9.53 -2.59 -14.66
CA LEU A 11 -8.38 -2.83 -13.80
C LEU A 11 -8.04 -1.54 -13.06
N VAL A 12 -8.10 -1.57 -11.73
CA VAL A 12 -7.81 -0.42 -10.87
C VAL A 12 -6.50 -0.68 -10.13
N PRO A 13 -5.48 0.19 -10.29
CA PRO A 13 -4.23 0.08 -9.54
C PRO A 13 -4.44 0.36 -8.05
N SER A 14 -3.66 -0.27 -7.20
CA SER A 14 -3.60 0.05 -5.76
C SER A 14 -2.55 1.14 -5.48
N PHE A 15 -2.61 1.76 -4.30
CA PHE A 15 -1.55 2.66 -3.84
C PHE A 15 -0.18 1.96 -3.75
N THR A 16 -0.16 0.66 -3.46
CA THR A 16 1.08 -0.14 -3.51
C THR A 16 1.65 -0.21 -4.93
N ALA A 17 0.81 -0.28 -5.97
CA ALA A 17 1.30 -0.21 -7.35
C ALA A 17 1.92 1.15 -7.65
N PHE A 18 1.28 2.25 -7.25
CA PHE A 18 1.85 3.58 -7.42
C PHE A 18 3.21 3.72 -6.72
N ALA A 19 3.32 3.27 -5.48
CA ALA A 19 4.57 3.33 -4.73
C ALA A 19 5.70 2.52 -5.40
N VAL A 20 5.40 1.30 -5.85
CA VAL A 20 6.38 0.45 -6.54
C VAL A 20 6.75 1.01 -7.90
N VAL A 21 5.79 1.46 -8.70
CA VAL A 21 6.07 2.04 -10.02
C VAL A 21 6.89 3.32 -9.86
N THR A 22 6.54 4.20 -8.92
CA THR A 22 7.30 5.43 -8.65
C THR A 22 8.74 5.11 -8.23
N LEU A 23 8.94 4.12 -7.36
CA LEU A 23 10.28 3.65 -6.98
C LEU A 23 11.07 3.18 -8.20
N LEU A 24 10.45 2.36 -9.05
CA LEU A 24 11.11 1.81 -10.22
C LEU A 24 11.40 2.89 -11.27
N GLU A 25 10.48 3.82 -11.52
CA GLU A 25 10.69 4.92 -12.46
C GLU A 25 11.78 5.88 -12.00
N GLN A 26 11.90 6.14 -10.69
CA GLN A 26 12.89 7.08 -10.16
C GLN A 26 14.28 6.48 -10.00
N HIS A 27 14.39 5.19 -9.67
CA HIS A 27 15.67 4.56 -9.34
C HIS A 27 16.12 3.50 -10.35
N PHE A 28 15.20 2.98 -11.15
CA PHE A 28 15.46 1.92 -12.13
C PHE A 28 14.76 2.23 -13.48
N PRO A 29 14.87 3.45 -14.02
CA PRO A 29 14.11 3.86 -15.20
C PRO A 29 14.33 2.90 -16.39
N ASP A 30 15.58 2.47 -16.61
CA ASP A 30 15.92 1.55 -17.69
C ASP A 30 15.28 0.17 -17.54
N LEU A 31 14.95 -0.25 -16.31
CA LEU A 31 14.32 -1.56 -16.04
C LEU A 31 12.82 -1.57 -16.26
N VAL A 32 12.17 -0.40 -16.29
CA VAL A 32 10.73 -0.26 -16.54
C VAL A 32 10.40 0.42 -17.87
N ASP A 33 11.44 0.77 -18.63
CA ASP A 33 11.29 1.30 -19.98
C ASP A 33 10.65 0.26 -20.92
N TYR A 34 9.67 0.70 -21.71
CA TYR A 34 8.96 -0.18 -22.64
C TYR A 34 9.86 -0.75 -23.75
N ALA A 35 10.92 -0.04 -24.12
CA ALA A 35 11.91 -0.49 -25.09
C ALA A 35 12.88 -1.53 -24.52
N LEU A 36 13.08 -1.60 -23.19
CA LEU A 36 13.95 -2.62 -22.60
C LEU A 36 13.50 -4.02 -22.99
N THR A 37 12.20 -4.32 -22.88
CA THR A 37 11.69 -5.65 -23.23
C THR A 37 11.94 -5.97 -24.70
N ALA A 38 11.78 -5.00 -25.59
CA ALA A 38 12.09 -5.19 -27.01
C ALA A 38 13.57 -5.52 -27.24
N HIS A 39 14.47 -4.76 -26.61
CA HIS A 39 15.91 -5.00 -26.71
C HIS A 39 16.34 -6.33 -26.10
N MET A 40 15.72 -6.76 -25.00
CA MET A 40 16.00 -8.06 -24.38
C MET A 40 15.58 -9.21 -25.30
N GLU A 41 14.41 -9.14 -25.93
CA GLU A 41 13.96 -10.17 -26.88
C GLU A 41 14.90 -10.25 -28.08
N ASP A 42 15.30 -9.11 -28.66
CA ASP A 42 16.27 -9.06 -29.77
C ASP A 42 17.61 -9.71 -29.39
N ASP A 43 18.12 -9.43 -28.18
CA ASP A 43 19.36 -10.02 -27.68
C ASP A 43 19.23 -11.53 -27.43
N LEU A 44 18.08 -11.99 -26.91
CA LEU A 44 17.79 -13.40 -26.70
C LEU A 44 17.69 -14.17 -28.03
N ASP A 45 17.10 -13.56 -29.06
CA ASP A 45 17.02 -14.14 -30.39
C ASP A 45 18.42 -14.32 -31.00
N ARG A 46 19.30 -13.33 -30.85
CA ARG A 46 20.71 -13.44 -31.31
C ARG A 46 21.48 -14.54 -30.57
N ILE A 47 21.20 -14.77 -29.29
CA ILE A 47 21.78 -15.88 -28.55
C ILE A 47 21.22 -17.21 -29.07
N ALA A 48 19.92 -17.27 -29.37
CA ALA A 48 19.27 -18.47 -29.89
C ALA A 48 19.75 -18.86 -31.29
N THR A 49 20.04 -17.88 -32.16
CA THR A 49 20.61 -18.11 -33.51
C THR A 49 22.10 -18.41 -33.50
N GLY A 50 22.78 -18.17 -32.37
CA GLY A 50 24.23 -18.36 -32.21
C GLY A 50 25.08 -17.15 -32.63
N ASP A 51 24.45 -16.02 -32.92
CA ASP A 51 25.12 -14.74 -33.26
C ASP A 51 25.67 -14.01 -32.02
N ALA A 52 25.27 -14.43 -30.81
CA ALA A 52 25.76 -13.93 -29.54
C ALA A 52 25.91 -15.06 -28.50
N SER A 53 26.69 -14.81 -27.44
CA SER A 53 26.89 -15.75 -26.33
C SER A 53 26.19 -15.24 -25.06
N SER A 54 25.53 -16.16 -24.34
CA SER A 54 24.75 -15.83 -23.14
C SER A 54 25.60 -15.37 -21.95
N ALA A 55 26.78 -15.95 -21.73
CA ALA A 55 27.63 -15.60 -20.60
C ALA A 55 28.15 -14.14 -20.66
N PRO A 56 28.70 -13.66 -21.80
CA PRO A 56 29.03 -12.24 -21.97
C PRO A 56 27.82 -11.30 -21.79
N TRP A 57 26.67 -11.68 -22.34
CA TRP A 57 25.44 -10.88 -22.21
C TRP A 57 24.98 -10.75 -20.75
N LEU A 58 24.92 -11.86 -20.01
CA LEU A 58 24.56 -11.85 -18.58
C LEU A 58 25.57 -11.05 -17.75
N SER A 59 26.86 -11.15 -18.08
CA SER A 59 27.90 -10.37 -17.41
C SER A 59 27.72 -8.89 -17.64
N SER A 60 27.43 -8.46 -18.88
CA SER A 60 27.13 -7.07 -19.24
C SER A 60 25.87 -6.58 -18.53
N PHE A 61 24.77 -7.33 -18.56
CA PHE A 61 23.54 -6.96 -17.87
C PHE A 61 23.73 -6.80 -16.36
N TYR A 62 24.48 -7.70 -15.72
CA TYR A 62 24.63 -7.72 -14.27
C TYR A 62 25.70 -6.76 -13.75
N PHE A 63 26.86 -6.69 -14.40
CA PHE A 63 28.02 -5.88 -13.97
C PHE A 63 28.17 -4.56 -14.73
N GLY A 64 27.46 -4.37 -15.84
CA GLY A 64 27.60 -3.22 -16.72
C GLY A 64 28.72 -3.39 -17.75
N ASP A 65 28.82 -2.44 -18.68
CA ASP A 65 29.84 -2.42 -19.74
C ASP A 65 31.06 -1.55 -19.40
N GLY A 66 31.19 -1.14 -18.14
CA GLY A 66 32.30 -0.32 -17.63
C GLY A 66 31.86 1.05 -17.13
N VAL A 67 32.81 1.78 -16.55
CA VAL A 67 32.58 3.02 -15.76
C VAL A 67 32.03 4.19 -16.59
N ASP A 68 32.24 4.17 -17.90
CA ASP A 68 31.80 5.22 -18.84
C ASP A 68 30.65 4.76 -19.77
N SER A 69 30.04 3.61 -19.48
CA SER A 69 28.91 3.11 -20.27
C SER A 69 27.58 3.62 -19.71
N ASP A 70 26.62 3.87 -20.59
CA ASP A 70 25.24 4.20 -20.21
C ASP A 70 24.51 3.02 -19.52
N ARG A 71 25.19 1.88 -19.33
CA ARG A 71 24.68 0.67 -18.69
C ARG A 71 25.47 0.36 -17.42
N PRO A 72 25.09 0.94 -16.26
CA PRO A 72 25.78 0.73 -14.99
C PRO A 72 25.74 -0.74 -14.50
N GLY A 73 24.80 -1.54 -15.01
CA GLY A 73 24.59 -2.92 -14.60
C GLY A 73 23.76 -3.07 -13.33
N LEU A 74 22.94 -4.13 -13.28
CA LEU A 74 21.98 -4.34 -12.20
C LEU A 74 22.62 -4.33 -10.80
N LYS A 75 23.83 -4.90 -10.66
CA LYS A 75 24.52 -4.97 -9.37
C LYS A 75 24.81 -3.58 -8.82
N HIS A 76 25.24 -2.65 -9.67
CA HIS A 76 25.53 -1.28 -9.22
C HIS A 76 24.24 -0.57 -8.78
N MET A 77 23.19 -0.65 -9.60
CA MET A 77 21.88 -0.04 -9.31
C MET A 77 21.27 -0.52 -7.99
N VAL A 78 21.43 -1.81 -7.64
CA VAL A 78 20.89 -2.38 -6.39
C VAL A 78 21.78 -2.08 -5.18
N THR A 79 23.09 -1.87 -5.37
CA THR A 79 24.01 -1.59 -4.26
C THR A 79 23.82 -0.16 -3.72
N ASP A 80 23.38 0.77 -4.56
CA ASP A 80 23.10 2.16 -4.15
C ASP A 80 21.75 2.35 -3.45
N ILE A 81 20.99 1.27 -3.20
CA ILE A 81 19.68 1.31 -2.53
C ILE A 81 19.74 1.87 -1.10
N GLU A 82 20.87 1.79 -0.41
CA GLU A 82 21.02 2.29 0.98
C GLU A 82 20.71 3.79 1.13
N HIS A 83 20.79 4.56 0.03
CA HIS A 83 20.50 5.99 0.01
C HIS A 83 19.05 6.32 -0.36
N ILE A 84 18.22 5.33 -0.67
CA ILE A 84 16.83 5.54 -1.02
C ILE A 84 16.05 5.79 0.26
N ASP A 85 15.59 7.04 0.44
CA ASP A 85 14.63 7.36 1.48
C ASP A 85 13.29 6.69 1.16
N ALA A 86 13.10 5.51 1.74
CA ALA A 86 11.87 4.74 1.59
C ALA A 86 10.63 5.55 2.02
N ARG A 87 10.76 6.52 2.92
CA ARG A 87 9.62 7.35 3.33
C ARG A 87 9.28 8.38 2.26
N ALA A 88 10.29 9.01 1.66
CA ALA A 88 10.09 9.97 0.58
C ALA A 88 9.51 9.28 -0.66
N VAL A 89 10.10 8.16 -1.10
CA VAL A 89 9.66 7.43 -2.30
C VAL A 89 8.25 6.87 -2.17
N ASN A 90 7.89 6.38 -0.97
CA ASN A 90 6.55 5.85 -0.73
C ASN A 90 5.51 6.93 -0.39
N SER A 91 5.83 8.22 -0.55
CA SER A 91 4.89 9.33 -0.33
C SER A 91 4.31 9.83 -1.66
N ILE A 92 3.02 9.57 -1.86
CA ILE A 92 2.25 10.05 -3.01
C ILE A 92 1.55 11.35 -2.59
N PRO A 93 1.89 12.51 -3.16
CA PRO A 93 1.23 13.77 -2.82
C PRO A 93 -0.23 13.74 -3.29
N ILE A 94 -1.17 14.04 -2.38
CA ILE A 94 -2.60 14.13 -2.69
C ILE A 94 -3.00 15.59 -2.94
N GLY A 95 -2.41 16.52 -2.19
CA GLY A 95 -2.65 17.95 -2.30
C GLY A 95 -2.41 18.66 -0.98
N ALA A 96 -2.91 19.89 -0.84
CA ALA A 96 -2.91 20.62 0.42
C ALA A 96 -4.34 20.75 0.94
N ASP A 97 -4.51 20.81 2.26
CA ASP A 97 -5.80 21.13 2.88
C ASP A 97 -6.10 22.64 2.84
N ALA A 98 -7.24 23.05 3.42
CA ALA A 98 -7.67 24.45 3.46
C ALA A 98 -6.69 25.39 4.22
N ASN A 99 -5.83 24.84 5.08
CA ASN A 99 -4.82 25.60 5.83
C ASN A 99 -3.46 25.60 5.11
N GLY A 100 -3.35 24.93 3.96
CA GLY A 100 -2.10 24.78 3.20
C GLY A 100 -1.22 23.64 3.70
N GLU A 101 -1.71 22.77 4.58
CA GLU A 101 -0.94 21.63 5.07
C GLU A 101 -0.92 20.51 4.02
N LEU A 102 0.28 19.99 3.72
CA LEU A 102 0.44 18.94 2.73
C LEU A 102 -0.15 17.62 3.22
N ILE A 103 -0.99 17.03 2.38
CA ILE A 103 -1.57 15.71 2.55
C ILE A 103 -0.86 14.73 1.62
N VAL A 104 -0.35 13.64 2.18
CA VAL A 104 0.32 12.58 1.42
C VAL A 104 -0.33 11.23 1.71
N ALA A 105 -0.46 10.39 0.68
CA ALA A 105 -0.75 8.97 0.85
C ALA A 105 0.56 8.20 0.94
N ARG A 106 0.63 7.25 1.86
CA ARG A 106 1.80 6.42 2.12
C ARG A 106 1.42 4.95 2.15
N VAL A 107 2.35 4.09 1.78
CA VAL A 107 2.18 2.63 1.86
C VAL A 107 3.02 2.10 3.01
N GLY A 108 2.36 1.60 4.06
CA GLY A 108 3.02 1.01 5.23
C GLY A 108 2.83 -0.51 5.31
N ARG A 109 3.35 -1.10 6.39
CA ARG A 109 3.26 -2.56 6.66
C ARG A 109 1.82 -3.11 6.70
N TYR A 110 0.85 -2.27 7.05
CA TYR A 110 -0.55 -2.67 7.22
C TYR A 110 -1.47 -2.25 6.07
N GLY A 111 -0.96 -1.49 5.10
CA GLY A 111 -1.76 -0.94 4.01
C GLY A 111 -1.46 0.53 3.77
N ALA A 112 -2.22 1.11 2.85
CA ALA A 112 -2.11 2.51 2.51
C ALA A 112 -2.81 3.38 3.56
N TYR A 113 -2.22 4.52 3.88
CA TYR A 113 -2.75 5.48 4.84
C TYR A 113 -2.44 6.90 4.38
N ILE A 114 -3.28 7.84 4.78
CA ILE A 114 -3.11 9.28 4.57
C ILE A 114 -2.37 9.84 5.77
N GLN A 115 -1.52 10.83 5.53
CA GLN A 115 -0.87 11.61 6.57
C GLN A 115 -0.94 13.11 6.26
N ARG A 116 -1.27 13.90 7.28
CA ARG A 116 -1.17 15.36 7.31
C ARG A 116 -0.55 15.77 8.65
N GLY A 117 0.68 16.30 8.62
CA GLY A 117 1.44 16.53 9.86
C GLY A 117 1.59 15.23 10.67
N ASP A 118 1.08 15.25 11.91
CA ASP A 118 1.03 14.10 12.81
C ASP A 118 -0.27 13.27 12.69
N ASP A 119 -1.30 13.83 12.04
CA ASP A 119 -2.57 13.13 11.80
C ASP A 119 -2.41 12.05 10.74
N THR A 120 -3.06 10.92 10.96
CA THR A 120 -3.05 9.78 10.04
C THR A 120 -4.42 9.14 9.93
N ALA A 121 -4.78 8.59 8.78
CA ALA A 121 -6.00 7.81 8.59
C ALA A 121 -5.78 6.68 7.59
N ASN A 122 -6.43 5.53 7.81
CA ASN A 122 -6.34 4.41 6.87
C ASN A 122 -7.05 4.75 5.56
N ILE A 123 -6.46 4.34 4.43
CA ILE A 123 -7.13 4.39 3.14
C ILE A 123 -7.85 3.05 2.94
N PRO A 124 -9.17 3.05 2.71
CA PRO A 124 -9.90 1.83 2.39
C PRO A 124 -9.35 1.15 1.13
N ASP A 125 -9.25 -0.18 1.14
CA ASP A 125 -8.72 -0.95 -0.01
C ASP A 125 -9.59 -0.83 -1.27
N ASP A 126 -10.87 -0.50 -1.09
CA ASP A 126 -11.84 -0.32 -2.16
C ASP A 126 -11.85 1.12 -2.74
N LEU A 127 -11.21 2.08 -2.07
CA LEU A 127 -11.03 3.43 -2.60
C LEU A 127 -10.00 3.41 -3.73
N ALA A 128 -10.40 3.87 -4.92
CA ALA A 128 -9.46 3.97 -6.04
C ALA A 128 -8.54 5.20 -5.87
N PRO A 129 -7.30 5.17 -6.39
CA PRO A 129 -6.38 6.30 -6.26
C PRO A 129 -6.91 7.63 -6.83
N ASP A 130 -7.70 7.59 -7.90
CA ASP A 130 -8.34 8.76 -8.51
C ASP A 130 -9.53 9.29 -7.69
N GLU A 131 -10.16 8.44 -6.87
CA GLU A 131 -11.24 8.82 -5.95
C GLU A 131 -10.67 9.49 -4.67
N LEU A 132 -9.36 9.39 -4.41
CA LEU A 132 -8.71 10.01 -3.25
C LEU A 132 -8.32 11.46 -3.53
N THR A 133 -9.30 12.36 -3.41
CA THR A 133 -9.09 13.81 -3.52
C THR A 133 -8.61 14.42 -2.19
N PRO A 134 -8.07 15.66 -2.18
CA PRO A 134 -7.76 16.37 -0.93
C PRO A 134 -8.95 16.46 0.03
N ASP A 135 -10.16 16.74 -0.48
CA ASP A 135 -11.37 16.80 0.32
C ASP A 135 -11.70 15.44 0.97
N LYS A 136 -11.58 14.36 0.18
CA LYS A 136 -11.80 13.00 0.70
C LYS A 136 -10.73 12.61 1.73
N ALA A 137 -9.50 13.08 1.53
CA ALA A 137 -8.41 12.84 2.46
C ALA A 137 -8.66 13.54 3.80
N VAL A 138 -9.13 14.79 3.79
CA VAL A 138 -9.53 15.52 5.00
C VAL A 138 -10.70 14.84 5.70
N GLU A 139 -11.69 14.34 4.96
CA GLU A 139 -12.80 13.57 5.52
C GLU A 139 -12.31 12.32 6.28
N LEU A 140 -11.39 11.55 5.67
CA LEU A 140 -10.80 10.37 6.29
C LEU A 140 -9.96 10.72 7.53
N LEU A 141 -9.20 11.81 7.49
CA LEU A 141 -8.40 12.30 8.62
C LEU A 141 -9.27 12.74 9.81
N ASN A 142 -10.43 13.33 9.55
CA ASN A 142 -11.36 13.78 10.58
C ASN A 142 -12.30 12.69 11.10
N THR A 143 -12.37 11.55 10.42
CA THR A 143 -13.17 10.40 10.86
C THR A 143 -12.57 9.80 12.13
N PRO A 144 -13.36 9.60 13.22
CA PRO A 144 -12.86 8.96 14.43
C PRO A 144 -12.28 7.57 14.14
N LYS A 145 -11.04 7.33 14.60
CA LYS A 145 -10.35 6.04 14.40
C LYS A 145 -11.02 4.90 15.15
N GLU A 146 -11.50 5.18 16.35
CA GLU A 146 -12.16 4.22 17.23
C GLU A 146 -13.12 4.90 18.20
N ARG A 147 -14.10 4.13 18.66
CA ARG A 147 -15.03 4.50 19.72
C ARG A 147 -15.33 3.28 20.58
N LYS A 148 -15.18 3.40 21.91
CA LYS A 148 -15.60 2.36 22.85
C LYS A 148 -17.13 2.32 22.92
N LEU A 149 -17.72 1.14 22.73
CA LEU A 149 -19.18 0.92 22.79
C LEU A 149 -19.64 0.50 24.18
N GLY A 150 -18.79 -0.21 24.93
CA GLY A 150 -19.10 -0.75 26.25
C GLY A 150 -18.17 -1.92 26.59
N ASP A 151 -18.61 -2.77 27.51
CA ASP A 151 -17.91 -4.00 27.89
C ASP A 151 -18.83 -5.21 27.62
N ASP A 152 -18.25 -6.31 27.18
CA ASP A 152 -18.96 -7.57 26.90
C ASP A 152 -19.48 -8.20 28.21
N PRO A 153 -20.79 -8.47 28.35
CA PRO A 153 -21.34 -9.08 29.55
C PRO A 153 -20.78 -10.47 29.89
N ALA A 154 -20.32 -11.23 28.89
CA ALA A 154 -19.84 -12.60 29.09
C ALA A 154 -18.37 -12.66 29.56
N THR A 155 -17.51 -11.83 28.97
CA THR A 155 -16.06 -11.84 29.24
C THR A 155 -15.56 -10.65 30.06
N GLY A 156 -16.35 -9.60 30.20
CA GLY A 156 -15.95 -8.33 30.82
C GLY A 156 -14.96 -7.51 30.00
N LYS A 157 -14.63 -7.93 28.77
CA LYS A 157 -13.66 -7.25 27.89
C LYS A 157 -14.31 -6.04 27.19
N PRO A 158 -13.55 -4.96 26.94
CA PRO A 158 -14.08 -3.80 26.22
C PRO A 158 -14.42 -4.14 24.77
N ILE A 159 -15.50 -3.55 24.26
CA ILE A 159 -15.88 -3.63 22.84
C ILE A 159 -15.66 -2.25 22.20
N TYR A 160 -14.93 -2.25 21.08
CA TYR A 160 -14.67 -1.06 20.27
C TYR A 160 -15.30 -1.20 18.89
N VAL A 161 -15.75 -0.08 18.33
CA VAL A 161 -15.91 0.07 16.88
C VAL A 161 -14.72 0.86 16.35
N LYS A 162 -14.08 0.37 15.28
CA LYS A 162 -12.86 0.95 14.70
C LYS A 162 -13.00 1.08 13.20
N ASN A 163 -12.29 2.05 12.60
CA ASN A 163 -12.21 2.19 11.15
C ASN A 163 -10.94 1.55 10.58
N GLY A 164 -11.08 0.37 9.97
CA GLY A 164 -9.98 -0.44 9.47
C GLY A 164 -9.78 -0.32 7.96
N ARG A 165 -8.75 -1.03 7.47
CA ARG A 165 -8.41 -1.11 6.04
C ARG A 165 -9.53 -1.64 5.15
N PHE A 166 -10.35 -2.56 5.68
CA PHE A 166 -11.45 -3.20 4.96
C PHE A 166 -12.81 -2.55 5.27
N GLY A 167 -12.80 -1.36 5.88
CA GLY A 167 -13.97 -0.69 6.40
C GLY A 167 -14.11 -0.82 7.92
N PRO A 168 -15.22 -0.30 8.47
CA PRO A 168 -15.43 -0.29 9.90
C PRO A 168 -15.73 -1.69 10.43
N TYR A 169 -15.22 -1.98 11.63
CA TYR A 169 -15.36 -3.28 12.28
C TYR A 169 -15.48 -3.12 13.80
N VAL A 170 -16.05 -4.13 14.46
CA VAL A 170 -16.07 -4.25 15.92
C VAL A 170 -14.96 -5.18 16.40
N GLN A 171 -14.39 -4.87 17.56
CA GLN A 171 -13.30 -5.61 18.19
C GLN A 171 -13.64 -5.89 19.66
N LEU A 172 -13.47 -7.14 20.10
CA LEU A 172 -13.61 -7.58 21.49
C LEU A 172 -12.24 -7.70 22.16
N GLY A 173 -12.02 -6.87 23.17
CA GLY A 173 -10.76 -6.78 23.91
C GLY A 173 -9.70 -5.96 23.19
N ASP A 174 -8.61 -5.69 23.90
CA ASP A 174 -7.43 -5.02 23.36
C ASP A 174 -6.52 -6.02 22.62
N HIS A 175 -5.58 -5.50 21.84
CA HIS A 175 -4.54 -6.31 21.23
C HIS A 175 -3.52 -6.69 22.31
N ASP A 176 -3.23 -7.97 22.45
CA ASP A 176 -2.19 -8.45 23.37
C ASP A 176 -0.89 -8.68 22.58
N ASP A 177 0.03 -7.72 22.72
CA ASP A 177 1.33 -7.75 22.05
C ASP A 177 2.29 -8.80 22.65
N GLU A 178 2.04 -9.29 23.87
CA GLU A 178 2.90 -10.28 24.55
C GLU A 178 2.55 -11.72 24.15
N THR A 179 1.26 -12.03 24.07
CA THR A 179 0.78 -13.37 23.69
C THR A 179 0.62 -13.53 22.17
N GLY A 180 0.49 -12.41 21.45
CA GLY A 180 0.19 -12.40 20.02
C GLY A 180 -1.23 -12.90 19.69
N GLU A 181 -2.08 -13.07 20.70
CA GLU A 181 -3.46 -13.51 20.53
C GLU A 181 -4.28 -12.38 19.91
N LYS A 182 -4.84 -12.63 18.72
CA LYS A 182 -5.64 -11.62 18.02
C LYS A 182 -7.01 -11.48 18.68
N PRO A 183 -7.46 -10.25 18.98
CA PRO A 183 -8.81 -10.04 19.51
C PRO A 183 -9.86 -10.49 18.50
N LYS A 184 -11.03 -10.92 19.00
CA LYS A 184 -12.14 -11.30 18.13
C LYS A 184 -12.65 -10.05 17.41
N MET A 185 -12.84 -10.15 16.10
CA MET A 185 -13.27 -9.03 15.25
C MET A 185 -14.43 -9.46 14.37
N ALA A 186 -15.34 -8.52 14.07
CA ALA A 186 -16.38 -8.71 13.07
C ALA A 186 -16.59 -7.41 12.28
N SER A 187 -16.67 -7.51 10.95
CA SER A 187 -16.90 -6.34 10.10
C SER A 187 -18.34 -5.84 10.23
N LEU A 188 -18.54 -4.52 10.14
CA LEU A 188 -19.88 -3.95 10.05
C LEU A 188 -20.52 -4.30 8.70
N PHE A 189 -21.85 -4.37 8.67
CA PHE A 189 -22.58 -4.40 7.41
C PHE A 189 -22.51 -3.06 6.68
N GLN A 190 -22.67 -3.06 5.36
CA GLN A 190 -22.61 -1.84 4.54
C GLN A 190 -23.63 -0.75 4.95
N THR A 191 -24.74 -1.13 5.58
CA THR A 191 -25.77 -0.21 6.06
C THR A 191 -25.46 0.39 7.43
N MET A 192 -24.45 -0.14 8.13
CA MET A 192 -24.04 0.31 9.45
C MET A 192 -22.92 1.36 9.34
N THR A 193 -22.87 2.27 10.31
CA THR A 193 -21.89 3.37 10.36
C THR A 193 -21.26 3.44 11.74
N LEU A 194 -20.01 3.90 11.80
CA LEU A 194 -19.23 3.95 13.03
C LEU A 194 -19.91 4.81 14.11
N GLU A 195 -20.61 5.89 13.72
CA GLU A 195 -21.32 6.74 14.69
C GLU A 195 -22.59 6.09 15.26
N ARG A 196 -23.26 5.21 14.49
CA ARG A 196 -24.61 4.71 14.83
C ARG A 196 -24.62 3.33 15.46
N VAL A 197 -23.57 2.54 15.30
CA VAL A 197 -23.49 1.19 15.88
C VAL A 197 -23.59 1.24 17.41
N SER A 198 -24.44 0.38 17.96
CA SER A 198 -24.63 0.19 19.40
C SER A 198 -23.83 -1.00 19.94
N LEU A 199 -23.78 -1.12 21.27
CA LEU A 199 -23.17 -2.28 21.94
C LEU A 199 -23.89 -3.59 21.57
N ASP A 200 -25.22 -3.55 21.48
CA ASP A 200 -26.05 -4.72 21.16
C ASP A 200 -25.76 -5.21 19.73
N ASP A 201 -25.71 -4.29 18.75
CA ASP A 201 -25.33 -4.62 17.37
C ASP A 201 -23.94 -5.27 17.32
N ALA A 202 -22.99 -4.75 18.11
CA ALA A 202 -21.62 -5.26 18.15
C ALA A 202 -21.56 -6.68 18.73
N LEU A 203 -22.35 -6.98 19.77
CA LEU A 203 -22.45 -8.32 20.35
C LEU A 203 -23.04 -9.31 19.36
N GLU A 204 -24.07 -8.92 18.61
CA GLU A 204 -24.63 -9.74 17.54
C GLU A 204 -23.58 -10.03 16.45
N LEU A 205 -22.88 -9.00 15.96
CA LEU A 205 -21.82 -9.16 14.96
C LEU A 205 -20.69 -10.06 15.44
N LEU A 206 -20.26 -9.91 16.69
CA LEU A 206 -19.23 -10.76 17.30
C LEU A 206 -19.70 -12.19 17.57
N SER A 207 -21.01 -12.46 17.54
CA SER A 207 -21.54 -13.82 17.66
C SER A 207 -21.56 -14.58 16.32
N LEU A 208 -21.47 -13.85 15.19
CA LEU A 208 -21.41 -14.45 13.87
C LEU A 208 -20.11 -15.26 13.68
N PRO A 209 -20.18 -16.38 12.95
CA PRO A 209 -19.02 -17.23 12.66
C PRO A 209 -18.04 -16.59 11.67
#